data_AF-A0A6B9YG05-F1
#
_entry.id   AF-A0A6B9YG05-F1
#
_cell.length_a   1.000
_cell.length_b   1.000
_cell.length_c   1.000
_cell.angle_alpha   90.00
_cell.angle_beta   90.00
_cell.angle_gamma   90.00
#
_symmetry.space_group_name_H-M   'P 1'
#
loop_
_entity.id
_entity.type
_entity.pdbx_description
1 polymer ?
#
loop_
_entity_poly.entity_id
_entity_poly.type
_entity_poly.pdbx_seq_one_letter_code
_entity_poly.pdbx_strand_id
1 'polypeptide(L)'
;MMDVREKEQEKLWDSILTLANIDKEQAKVVFKAAIERSFRSFDMFTPFISRIPLKVPDCEHVQKFKQIEKQVMSHLTQKQEDKAYELLVEYIDTLSGLTEFNSTIIRRRLIASLLKEKHQPAPMADQIAKKDAGIPALTISKEGEESSYYTPKEVSKKLGISDQTVRRMCDRGKFPGAYQTDGGHWKIPKEDFITTEEQDKKADEILRQIDVVNEEAGDVDEFDL
;
A
#
# COMPACT_ATOMS: atom_id res chain seq x y z
N MET A 1 13.80 -9.54 33.41
CA MET A 1 14.89 -8.62 33.01
C MET A 1 14.42 -7.96 31.73
N MET A 2 14.12 -6.66 31.72
CA MET A 2 13.66 -5.97 30.48
C MET A 2 14.72 -6.13 29.40
N ASP A 3 14.31 -6.62 28.23
CA ASP A 3 15.17 -6.74 27.05
C ASP A 3 15.69 -5.35 26.67
N VAL A 4 16.97 -5.24 26.30
CA VAL A 4 17.55 -3.98 25.82
C VAL A 4 16.73 -3.41 24.66
N ARG A 5 16.17 -4.29 23.81
CA ARG A 5 15.31 -3.93 22.69
C ARG A 5 13.98 -3.30 23.12
N GLU A 6 13.41 -3.75 24.24
CA GLU A 6 12.17 -3.22 24.82
C GLU A 6 12.40 -1.78 25.34
N LYS A 7 13.52 -1.55 26.03
CA LYS A 7 13.89 -0.21 26.52
C LYS A 7 14.15 0.78 25.39
N GLU A 8 14.78 0.33 24.30
CA GLU A 8 14.98 1.17 23.11
C GLU A 8 13.65 1.52 22.44
N GLN A 9 12.73 0.55 22.37
CA GLN A 9 11.38 0.77 21.81
C GLN A 9 10.58 1.77 22.66
N GLU A 10 10.61 1.66 23.99
CA GLU A 10 9.95 2.62 24.88
C GLU A 10 10.46 4.06 24.68
N LYS A 11 11.78 4.23 24.54
CA LYS A 11 12.40 5.53 24.26
C LYS A 11 12.03 6.07 22.88
N LEU A 12 11.91 5.20 21.89
CA LEU A 12 11.47 5.57 20.54
C LEU A 12 10.05 6.16 20.59
N TRP A 13 9.16 5.52 21.35
CA TRP A 13 7.81 6.00 21.57
C TRP A 13 7.76 7.35 22.28
N ASP A 14 8.58 7.55 23.31
CA ASP A 14 8.67 8.84 24.02
C ASP A 14 9.21 9.94 23.10
N SER A 15 10.14 9.60 22.22
CA SER A 15 10.71 10.52 21.24
C SER A 15 9.64 11.07 20.27
N ILE A 16 8.65 10.26 19.89
CA ILE A 16 7.55 10.72 19.04
C ILE A 16 6.76 11.84 19.71
N LEU A 17 6.45 11.72 21.00
CA LEU A 17 5.72 12.75 21.75
C LEU A 17 6.54 14.04 21.87
N THR A 18 7.86 13.92 22.07
CA THR A 18 8.73 15.10 22.10
C THR A 18 8.80 15.79 20.74
N LEU A 19 8.94 15.02 19.65
CA LEU A 19 9.03 15.54 18.29
C LEU A 19 7.71 16.10 17.80
N ALA A 20 6.57 15.55 18.22
CA ALA A 20 5.25 16.07 17.84
C ALA A 20 5.06 17.56 18.17
N ASN A 21 5.75 18.04 19.22
CA ASN A 21 5.73 19.45 19.65
C ASN A 21 6.77 20.34 18.92
N ILE A 22 7.78 19.74 18.27
CA ILE A 22 8.90 20.46 17.65
C ILE A 22 8.76 20.42 16.13
N ASP A 23 8.69 19.22 15.56
CA ASP A 23 8.59 18.95 14.13
C ASP A 23 7.62 17.78 13.89
N LYS A 24 6.43 18.12 13.39
CA LYS A 24 5.36 17.14 13.11
C LYS A 24 5.73 16.17 11.99
N GLU A 25 6.50 16.59 10.99
CA GLU A 25 6.89 15.72 9.89
C GLU A 25 7.95 14.72 10.35
N GLN A 26 8.92 15.17 11.15
CA GLN A 26 9.88 14.26 11.77
C GLN A 26 9.20 13.28 12.74
N ALA A 27 8.21 13.74 13.51
CA ALA A 27 7.43 12.88 14.39
C ALA A 27 6.69 11.77 13.61
N LYS A 28 6.11 12.08 12.44
CA LYS A 28 5.48 11.07 11.56
C LYS A 28 6.48 10.03 11.07
N VAL A 29 7.69 10.44 10.69
CA VAL A 29 8.75 9.51 10.24
C VAL A 29 9.16 8.57 11.36
N VAL A 30 9.42 9.10 12.56
CA VAL A 30 9.77 8.27 13.73
C VAL A 30 8.62 7.36 14.13
N PHE A 31 7.38 7.84 14.05
CA PHE A 31 6.20 7.02 14.30
C PHE A 31 6.08 5.84 13.35
N LYS A 32 6.25 6.05 12.03
CA LYS A 32 6.28 4.96 11.06
C LYS A 32 7.35 3.93 11.38
N ALA A 33 8.57 4.40 11.70
CA ALA A 33 9.67 3.52 12.06
C ALA A 33 9.39 2.72 13.34
N ALA A 34 8.72 3.33 14.32
CA ALA A 34 8.30 2.66 15.55
C ALA A 34 7.32 1.52 15.26
N ILE A 35 6.27 1.80 14.48
CA ILE A 35 5.28 0.79 14.08
C ILE A 35 5.94 -0.37 13.34
N GLU A 36 6.81 -0.09 12.36
CA GLU A 36 7.53 -1.13 11.61
C GLU A 36 8.40 -2.01 12.52
N ARG A 37 9.08 -1.39 13.49
CA ARG A 37 9.88 -2.13 14.47
C ARG A 37 9.01 -3.01 15.37
N SER A 38 7.83 -2.55 15.76
CA SER A 38 6.86 -3.34 16.52
C SER A 38 6.41 -4.57 15.74
N PHE A 39 6.00 -4.42 14.48
CA PHE A 39 5.63 -5.56 13.64
C PHE A 39 6.77 -6.57 13.50
N ARG A 40 8.01 -6.11 13.27
CA ARG A 40 9.18 -7.00 13.23
C ARG A 40 9.41 -7.73 14.54
N SER A 41 9.13 -7.11 15.68
CA SER A 41 9.24 -7.76 16.99
C SER A 41 8.24 -8.91 17.17
N PHE A 42 7.11 -8.85 16.46
CA PHE A 42 6.11 -9.90 16.37
C PHE A 42 6.40 -10.95 15.29
N ASP A 43 7.60 -10.93 14.68
CA ASP A 43 7.95 -11.76 13.52
C ASP A 43 7.04 -11.54 12.31
N MET A 44 6.62 -10.28 12.11
CA MET A 44 5.80 -9.87 10.97
C MET A 44 6.49 -8.75 10.18
N PHE A 45 6.49 -8.85 8.86
CA PHE A 45 7.04 -7.84 7.97
C PHE A 45 5.98 -7.26 7.04
N THR A 46 5.62 -6.01 7.31
CA THR A 46 4.63 -5.27 6.54
C THR A 46 5.29 -4.12 5.77
N PRO A 47 5.81 -4.37 4.56
CA PRO A 47 6.50 -3.35 3.75
C PRO A 47 5.60 -2.16 3.40
N PHE A 48 4.28 -2.33 3.57
CA PHE A 48 3.29 -1.31 3.28
C PHE A 48 3.26 -0.17 4.32
N ILE A 49 3.73 -0.36 5.58
CA ILE A 49 3.60 0.66 6.64
C ILE A 49 4.28 1.99 6.28
N SER A 50 5.52 1.96 5.78
CA SER A 50 6.24 3.15 5.32
C SER A 50 5.41 4.05 4.39
N ARG A 51 4.53 3.44 3.58
CA ARG A 51 3.73 4.10 2.55
C ARG A 51 2.36 4.59 3.05
N ILE A 52 1.94 4.22 4.26
CA ILE A 52 0.66 4.68 4.83
C ILE A 52 0.80 6.13 5.28
N PRO A 53 -0.09 7.05 4.88
CA PRO A 53 -0.14 8.38 5.50
C PRO A 53 -0.77 8.27 6.88
N LEU A 54 0.06 8.52 7.89
CA LEU A 54 -0.29 8.48 9.30
C LEU A 54 -0.33 9.90 9.84
N LYS A 55 -1.34 10.18 10.65
CA LYS A 55 -1.40 11.35 11.51
C LYS A 55 -0.42 11.16 12.66
N VAL A 56 0.08 12.26 13.20
CA VAL A 56 0.88 12.24 14.42
C VAL A 56 -0.02 11.74 15.56
N PRO A 57 0.36 10.68 16.29
CA PRO A 57 -0.43 10.18 17.41
C PRO A 57 -0.39 11.17 18.57
N ASP A 58 -1.47 11.23 19.34
CA ASP A 58 -1.46 11.90 20.64
C ASP A 58 -0.89 10.99 21.74
N CYS A 59 -0.81 11.52 22.96
CA CYS A 59 -0.31 10.79 24.12
C CYS A 59 -1.12 9.52 24.41
N GLU A 60 -2.45 9.57 24.26
CA GLU A 60 -3.33 8.44 24.55
C GLU A 60 -3.06 7.28 23.58
N HIS A 61 -2.95 7.59 22.28
CA HIS A 61 -2.62 6.59 21.27
C HIS A 61 -1.24 5.96 21.51
N VAL A 62 -0.22 6.76 21.86
CA VAL A 62 1.13 6.23 22.15
C VAL A 62 1.11 5.29 23.36
N GLN A 63 0.41 5.65 24.43
CA GLN A 63 0.27 4.77 25.60
C GLN A 63 -0.47 3.48 25.25
N LYS A 64 -1.52 3.58 24.42
CA LYS A 64 -2.27 2.40 23.96
C LYS A 64 -1.37 1.45 23.15
N PHE A 65 -0.55 1.96 22.24
CA PHE A 65 0.40 1.11 21.48
C PHE A 65 1.43 0.44 22.39
N LYS A 66 2.02 1.17 23.34
CA LYS A 66 2.96 0.61 24.33
C LYS A 66 2.33 -0.54 25.11
N GLN A 67 1.08 -0.36 25.55
CA GLN A 67 0.37 -1.37 26.32
C GLN A 67 0.09 -2.63 25.49
N ILE A 68 -0.42 -2.45 24.26
CA ILE A 68 -0.71 -3.59 23.37
C ILE A 68 0.58 -4.36 23.05
N GLU A 69 1.68 -3.67 22.70
CA GLU A 69 2.97 -4.31 22.41
C GLU A 69 3.46 -5.20 23.55
N LYS A 70 3.42 -4.67 24.77
CA LYS A 70 3.82 -5.40 25.97
C LYS A 70 2.95 -6.63 26.21
N GLN A 71 1.64 -6.50 26.01
CA GLN A 71 0.72 -7.62 26.16
C GLN A 71 0.95 -8.69 25.08
N VAL A 72 1.11 -8.30 23.81
CA VAL A 72 1.42 -9.22 22.71
C VAL A 72 2.71 -9.98 23.00
N MET A 73 3.80 -9.28 23.36
CA MET A 73 5.08 -9.92 23.73
C MET A 73 4.93 -10.91 24.89
N SER A 74 4.14 -10.55 25.91
CA SER A 74 3.90 -11.43 27.06
C SER A 74 3.13 -12.70 26.66
N HIS A 75 2.11 -12.58 25.79
CA HIS A 75 1.32 -13.72 25.32
C HIS A 75 2.12 -14.61 24.35
N LEU A 76 2.94 -14.03 23.47
CA LEU A 76 3.86 -14.79 22.62
C LEU A 76 4.89 -15.57 23.45
N THR A 77 5.44 -14.97 24.50
CA THR A 77 6.36 -15.65 25.44
C THR A 77 5.66 -16.79 26.18
N GLN A 78 4.39 -16.63 26.51
CA GLN A 78 3.55 -17.63 27.19
C GLN A 78 2.95 -18.67 26.22
N LYS A 79 3.29 -18.63 24.93
CA LYS A 79 2.71 -19.49 23.87
C LYS A 79 1.19 -19.41 23.75
N GLN A 80 0.59 -18.28 24.14
CA GLN A 80 -0.83 -18.00 23.99
C GLN A 80 -1.06 -17.24 22.67
N GLU A 81 -0.84 -17.93 21.56
CA GLU A 81 -0.83 -17.32 20.23
C GLU A 81 -2.17 -16.66 19.86
N ASP A 82 -3.30 -17.31 20.14
CA ASP A 82 -4.63 -16.77 19.81
C ASP A 82 -4.86 -15.37 20.43
N LYS A 83 -4.56 -15.22 21.72
CA LYS A 83 -4.68 -13.94 22.43
C LYS A 83 -3.70 -12.90 21.92
N ALA A 84 -2.49 -13.31 21.56
CA ALA A 84 -1.51 -12.41 20.95
C ALA A 84 -2.03 -11.88 19.61
N TYR A 85 -2.62 -12.74 18.78
CA TYR A 85 -3.19 -12.33 17.48
C TYR A 85 -4.46 -11.47 17.62
N GLU A 86 -5.32 -11.72 18.61
CA GLU A 86 -6.44 -10.83 18.93
C GLU A 86 -5.96 -9.41 19.27
N LEU A 87 -4.94 -9.29 20.11
CA LEU A 87 -4.32 -8.01 20.45
C LEU A 87 -3.63 -7.35 19.25
N LEU A 88 -3.08 -8.13 18.32
CA LEU A 88 -2.53 -7.62 17.07
C LEU A 88 -3.62 -7.05 16.15
N VAL A 89 -4.80 -7.65 16.12
CA VAL A 89 -5.96 -7.07 15.42
C VAL A 89 -6.34 -5.73 16.06
N GLU A 90 -6.37 -5.65 17.39
CA GLU A 90 -6.62 -4.37 18.09
C GLU A 90 -5.55 -3.32 17.78
N TYR A 91 -4.28 -3.74 17.68
CA TYR A 91 -3.17 -2.88 17.27
C TYR A 91 -3.41 -2.30 15.87
N ILE A 92 -3.80 -3.16 14.92
CA ILE A 92 -4.10 -2.77 13.53
C ILE A 92 -5.32 -1.85 13.47
N ASP A 93 -6.37 -2.13 14.25
CA ASP A 93 -7.56 -1.27 14.34
C ASP A 93 -7.21 0.13 14.85
N THR A 94 -6.42 0.20 15.93
CA THR A 94 -5.95 1.46 16.51
C THR A 94 -5.09 2.24 15.52
N LEU A 95 -4.17 1.55 14.83
CA LEU A 95 -3.34 2.15 13.78
C LEU A 95 -4.18 2.66 12.60
N SER A 96 -5.18 1.91 12.19
CA SER A 96 -6.05 2.27 11.07
C SER A 96 -6.87 3.53 11.35
N GLY A 97 -7.24 3.76 12.62
CA GLY A 97 -7.89 5.00 13.08
C GLY A 97 -7.03 6.26 12.98
N LEU A 98 -5.70 6.10 12.97
CA LEU A 98 -4.73 7.20 12.86
C LEU A 98 -4.35 7.55 11.42
N THR A 99 -5.01 6.92 10.45
CA THR A 99 -4.74 7.19 9.03
C THR A 99 -5.57 8.37 8.54
N GLU A 100 -5.09 9.02 7.47
CA GLU A 100 -5.86 10.07 6.78
C GLU A 100 -6.96 9.49 5.88
N PHE A 101 -6.93 8.17 5.64
CA PHE A 101 -7.86 7.44 4.79
C PHE A 101 -8.95 6.71 5.57
N ASN A 102 -9.85 6.03 4.85
CA ASN A 102 -10.88 5.20 5.47
C ASN A 102 -10.24 4.05 6.27
N SER A 103 -10.45 4.07 7.59
CA SER A 103 -9.89 3.11 8.54
C SER A 103 -10.20 1.64 8.19
N THR A 104 -11.36 1.37 7.59
CA THR A 104 -11.75 0.01 7.19
C THR A 104 -10.92 -0.52 6.03
N ILE A 105 -10.56 0.36 5.08
CA ILE A 105 -9.75 -0.02 3.91
C ILE A 105 -8.32 -0.32 4.35
N ILE A 106 -7.74 0.55 5.19
CA ILE A 106 -6.37 0.35 5.69
C ILE A 106 -6.26 -0.91 6.53
N ARG A 107 -7.23 -1.17 7.41
CA ARG A 107 -7.28 -2.41 8.17
C ARG A 107 -7.26 -3.64 7.28
N ARG A 108 -8.14 -3.71 6.26
CA ARG A 108 -8.19 -4.85 5.33
C ARG A 108 -6.86 -5.04 4.62
N ARG A 109 -6.23 -3.94 4.18
CA ARG A 109 -4.95 -3.96 3.47
C ARG A 109 -3.80 -4.43 4.37
N LEU A 110 -3.76 -4.00 5.63
CA LEU A 110 -2.76 -4.45 6.61
C LEU A 110 -2.90 -5.95 6.88
N ILE A 111 -4.12 -6.42 7.15
CA ILE A 111 -4.38 -7.86 7.36
C ILE A 111 -4.01 -8.67 6.11
N ALA A 112 -4.41 -8.22 4.93
CA ALA A 112 -4.07 -8.90 3.67
C ALA A 112 -2.55 -8.96 3.44
N SER A 113 -1.81 -7.89 3.77
CA SER A 113 -0.34 -7.87 3.69
C SER A 113 0.30 -8.89 4.61
N LEU A 114 -0.20 -9.02 5.85
CA LEU A 114 0.29 -9.98 6.84
C LEU A 114 0.01 -11.42 6.42
N LEU A 115 -1.18 -11.69 5.89
CA LEU A 115 -1.54 -13.03 5.40
C LEU A 115 -0.71 -13.43 4.18
N LYS A 116 -0.48 -12.50 3.24
CA LYS A 116 0.32 -12.77 2.04
C LYS A 116 1.77 -13.14 2.37
N GLU A 117 2.35 -12.52 3.41
CA GLU A 117 3.71 -12.80 3.86
C GLU A 117 3.87 -14.24 4.37
N LYS A 118 2.94 -14.73 5.20
CA LYS A 118 2.94 -16.13 5.69
C LYS A 118 2.78 -17.17 4.57
N HIS A 119 2.24 -16.76 3.42
CA HIS A 119 2.00 -17.62 2.27
C HIS A 119 3.07 -17.53 1.17
N GLN A 120 4.14 -16.75 1.34
CA GLN A 120 5.25 -16.83 0.40
C GLN A 120 5.96 -18.18 0.62
N PRO A 121 5.96 -19.10 -0.36
CA PRO A 121 6.86 -20.24 -0.29
C PRO A 121 8.28 -19.68 -0.25
N ALA A 122 9.11 -20.21 0.65
CA ALA A 122 10.52 -19.88 0.70
C ALA A 122 11.10 -19.92 -0.73
N PRO A 123 11.98 -18.98 -1.13
CA PRO A 123 12.55 -19.01 -2.46
C PRO A 123 13.28 -20.34 -2.60
N MET A 124 12.77 -21.21 -3.49
CA MET A 124 13.45 -22.44 -3.90
C MET A 124 14.78 -22.04 -4.55
N ALA A 125 15.82 -21.91 -3.74
CA ALA A 125 17.12 -22.42 -4.15
C ALA A 125 16.97 -23.95 -4.30
N ASP A 126 17.51 -24.48 -5.39
CA ASP A 126 17.45 -25.88 -5.84
C ASP A 126 16.11 -26.35 -6.44
N GLN A 127 16.02 -26.25 -7.78
CA GLN A 127 16.13 -27.44 -8.63
C GLN A 127 16.09 -27.09 -10.12
N ILE A 128 17.28 -27.00 -10.71
CA ILE A 128 17.51 -27.47 -12.07
C ILE A 128 17.31 -29.00 -12.03
N ALA A 129 16.61 -29.51 -13.05
CA ALA A 129 16.39 -30.92 -13.38
C ALA A 129 15.23 -31.64 -12.64
N LYS A 130 14.07 -31.68 -13.30
CA LYS A 130 13.55 -32.92 -13.89
C LYS A 130 12.42 -32.63 -14.88
N LYS A 131 12.63 -33.09 -16.11
CA LYS A 131 11.62 -33.26 -17.16
C LYS A 131 10.63 -34.37 -16.77
N ASP A 132 9.43 -34.24 -17.34
CA ASP A 132 8.44 -35.28 -17.61
C ASP A 132 7.84 -36.04 -16.42
N ALA A 133 6.62 -35.66 -16.07
CA ALA A 133 5.48 -36.59 -15.98
C ALA A 133 4.18 -35.76 -15.91
N GLY A 134 3.31 -35.96 -16.90
CA GLY A 134 2.03 -35.26 -17.00
C GLY A 134 1.03 -35.68 -15.92
N ILE A 135 0.06 -34.80 -15.71
CA ILE A 135 -1.36 -34.99 -15.35
C ILE A 135 -1.99 -33.58 -15.36
N PRO A 136 -3.24 -33.42 -15.81
CA PRO A 136 -3.69 -32.25 -16.56
C PRO A 136 -3.94 -31.04 -15.65
N ALA A 137 -3.43 -29.89 -16.07
CA ALA A 137 -3.82 -28.62 -15.49
C ALA A 137 -5.31 -28.38 -15.77
N LEU A 138 -6.11 -28.58 -14.73
CA LEU A 138 -7.49 -28.11 -14.66
C LEU A 138 -7.51 -26.63 -15.02
N THR A 139 -8.10 -26.33 -16.18
CA THR A 139 -8.52 -25.00 -16.58
C THR A 139 -9.52 -24.50 -15.55
N ILE A 140 -9.07 -23.69 -14.59
CA ILE A 140 -9.96 -22.86 -13.79
C ILE A 140 -9.98 -21.50 -14.49
N SER A 141 -10.88 -21.39 -15.46
CA SER A 141 -11.48 -20.12 -15.82
C SER A 141 -12.20 -19.60 -14.58
N LYS A 142 -11.80 -18.45 -14.05
CA LYS A 142 -12.68 -17.63 -13.22
C LYS A 142 -12.31 -16.16 -13.35
N GLU A 143 -12.89 -15.58 -14.39
CA GLU A 143 -13.44 -14.23 -14.38
C GLU A 143 -14.08 -13.94 -13.02
N GLY A 144 -13.77 -12.79 -12.43
CA GLY A 144 -14.43 -12.36 -11.20
C GLY A 144 -13.64 -11.48 -10.23
N GLU A 145 -12.65 -10.70 -10.67
CA GLU A 145 -12.03 -9.65 -9.83
C GLU A 145 -11.55 -8.44 -10.66
N GLU A 146 -12.37 -7.98 -11.61
CA GLU A 146 -11.99 -6.89 -12.53
C GLU A 146 -12.31 -5.45 -12.06
N SER A 147 -12.97 -5.21 -10.91
CA SER A 147 -13.56 -3.87 -10.72
C SER A 147 -12.66 -2.80 -10.06
N SER A 148 -11.49 -3.15 -9.50
CA SER A 148 -10.74 -2.22 -8.63
C SER A 148 -9.41 -1.69 -9.20
N TYR A 149 -8.99 -2.17 -10.38
CA TYR A 149 -7.73 -1.76 -11.00
C TYR A 149 -7.92 -1.33 -12.45
N TYR A 150 -7.24 -0.26 -12.84
CA TYR A 150 -7.02 0.11 -14.23
C TYR A 150 -5.81 -0.61 -14.81
N THR A 151 -5.87 -0.82 -16.12
CA THR A 151 -4.76 -1.19 -16.97
C THR A 151 -3.96 0.06 -17.38
N PRO A 152 -2.70 -0.07 -17.82
CA PRO A 152 -1.92 1.05 -18.33
C PRO A 152 -2.59 1.79 -19.49
N LYS A 153 -3.39 1.07 -20.29
CA LYS A 153 -4.13 1.59 -21.44
C LYS A 153 -5.35 2.44 -21.03
N GLU A 154 -5.94 2.15 -19.88
CA GLU A 154 -7.02 2.98 -19.34
C GLU A 154 -6.44 4.23 -18.69
N VAL A 155 -5.34 4.09 -17.96
CA VAL A 155 -4.63 5.21 -17.34
C VAL A 155 -4.03 6.15 -18.38
N SER A 156 -3.53 5.63 -19.50
CA SER A 156 -2.97 6.46 -20.58
C SER A 156 -4.00 7.41 -21.17
N LYS A 157 -5.21 6.92 -21.43
CA LYS A 157 -6.34 7.75 -21.85
C LYS A 157 -6.69 8.80 -20.80
N LYS A 158 -6.84 8.37 -19.56
CA LYS A 158 -7.24 9.22 -18.42
C LYS A 158 -6.25 10.37 -18.16
N LEU A 159 -4.96 10.15 -18.38
CA LEU A 159 -3.89 11.12 -18.16
C LEU A 159 -3.44 11.84 -19.44
N GLY A 160 -3.93 11.43 -20.62
CA GLY A 160 -3.48 11.99 -21.90
C GLY A 160 -2.00 11.73 -22.22
N ILE A 161 -1.42 10.62 -21.74
CA ILE A 161 -0.01 10.26 -21.95
C ILE A 161 0.12 8.87 -22.59
N SER A 162 1.27 8.55 -23.18
CA SER A 162 1.46 7.23 -23.81
C SER A 162 1.43 6.06 -22.81
N ASP A 163 0.94 4.89 -23.24
CA ASP A 163 1.00 3.62 -22.47
C ASP A 163 2.42 3.32 -21.96
N GLN A 164 3.44 3.63 -22.76
CA GLN A 164 4.85 3.41 -22.40
C GLN A 164 5.29 4.34 -21.26
N THR A 165 4.83 5.58 -21.27
CA THR A 165 5.08 6.54 -20.17
C THR A 165 4.41 6.05 -18.89
N VAL A 166 3.18 5.55 -18.97
CA VAL A 166 2.47 4.98 -17.81
C VAL A 166 3.24 3.81 -17.22
N ARG A 167 3.74 2.87 -18.04
CA ARG A 167 4.56 1.73 -17.56
C ARG A 167 5.83 2.20 -16.85
N ARG A 168 6.55 3.17 -17.42
CA ARG A 168 7.74 3.77 -16.77
C ARG A 168 7.39 4.46 -15.45
N MET A 169 6.20 5.03 -15.33
CA MET A 169 5.70 5.63 -14.08
C MET A 169 5.39 4.55 -13.04
N CYS A 170 4.83 3.41 -13.44
CA CYS A 170 4.66 2.24 -12.57
C CYS A 170 6.01 1.71 -12.06
N ASP A 171 6.99 1.54 -12.94
CA ASP A 171 8.35 1.09 -12.58
C ASP A 171 9.01 2.04 -11.56
N ARG A 172 8.75 3.35 -11.69
CA ARG A 172 9.26 4.40 -10.80
C ARG A 172 8.42 4.58 -9.53
N GLY A 173 7.39 3.75 -9.33
CA GLY A 173 6.52 3.80 -8.15
C GLY A 173 5.66 5.06 -8.05
N LYS A 174 5.32 5.71 -9.18
CA LYS A 174 4.45 6.90 -9.20
C LYS A 174 2.99 6.60 -8.87
N PHE A 175 2.56 5.35 -9.03
CA PHE A 175 1.22 4.88 -8.67
C PHE A 175 1.32 3.98 -7.42
N PRO A 176 0.95 4.48 -6.23
CA PRO A 176 1.02 3.73 -4.99
C PRO A 176 0.13 2.47 -5.02
N GLY A 177 0.76 1.29 -4.97
CA GLY A 177 0.03 0.01 -4.98
C GLY A 177 -0.20 -0.56 -6.38
N ALA A 178 0.36 0.06 -7.42
CA ALA A 178 0.48 -0.60 -8.70
C ALA A 178 1.41 -1.82 -8.59
N TYR A 179 1.04 -2.93 -9.24
CA TYR A 179 1.82 -4.16 -9.26
C TYR A 179 1.77 -4.84 -10.63
N GLN A 180 2.73 -5.71 -10.89
CA GLN A 180 2.80 -6.51 -12.11
C GLN A 180 2.29 -7.93 -11.83
N THR A 181 1.44 -8.46 -12.70
CA THR A 181 1.00 -9.87 -12.64
C THR A 181 2.08 -10.81 -13.17
N ASP A 182 1.95 -12.11 -12.91
CA ASP A 182 2.88 -13.14 -13.41
C ASP A 182 3.04 -13.13 -14.95
N GLY A 183 2.06 -12.59 -15.68
CA GLY A 183 2.09 -12.39 -17.13
C GLY A 183 2.72 -11.07 -17.61
N GLY A 184 3.30 -10.26 -16.71
CA GLY A 184 3.95 -9.00 -17.05
C GLY A 184 3.01 -7.80 -17.24
N HIS A 185 1.73 -7.94 -16.90
CA HIS A 185 0.76 -6.84 -17.02
C HIS A 185 0.68 -6.01 -15.74
N TRP A 186 0.72 -4.69 -15.89
CA TRP A 186 0.53 -3.77 -14.78
C TRP A 186 -0.95 -3.66 -14.39
N LYS A 187 -1.21 -3.63 -13.08
CA LYS A 187 -2.50 -3.32 -12.46
C LYS A 187 -2.32 -2.07 -11.61
N ILE A 188 -3.08 -1.02 -11.91
CA ILE A 188 -2.96 0.31 -11.30
C ILE A 188 -4.25 0.56 -10.50
N PRO A 189 -4.20 0.89 -9.20
CA PRO A 189 -5.41 1.09 -8.40
C PRO A 189 -6.29 2.22 -8.95
N LYS A 190 -7.62 2.02 -9.03
CA LYS A 190 -8.54 3.10 -9.44
C LYS A 190 -8.55 4.26 -8.43
N GLU A 191 -8.25 3.98 -7.17
CA GLU A 191 -8.24 4.94 -6.04
C GLU A 191 -7.19 6.05 -6.18
N ASP A 192 -6.14 5.85 -6.98
CA ASP A 192 -5.12 6.87 -7.26
C ASP A 192 -5.66 8.02 -8.13
N PHE A 193 -6.87 7.87 -8.68
CA PHE A 193 -7.49 8.84 -9.56
C PHE A 193 -8.71 9.47 -8.90
N ILE A 194 -8.75 10.81 -8.90
CA ILE A 194 -9.82 11.59 -8.29
C ILE A 194 -11.05 11.66 -9.19
N THR A 195 -10.89 11.54 -10.51
CA THR A 195 -11.99 11.65 -11.48
C THR A 195 -12.71 10.32 -11.68
N THR A 196 -14.05 10.39 -11.79
CA THR A 196 -14.92 9.24 -12.04
C THR A 196 -14.96 8.88 -13.53
N GLU A 197 -15.39 7.65 -13.87
CA GLU A 197 -15.52 7.21 -15.26
C GLU A 197 -16.48 8.09 -16.08
N GLU A 198 -17.49 8.69 -15.45
CA GLU A 198 -18.40 9.64 -16.10
C GLU A 198 -17.72 10.98 -16.43
N GLN A 199 -16.86 11.46 -15.52
CA GLN A 199 -16.08 12.68 -15.74
C GLN A 199 -15.04 12.47 -16.84
N ASP A 200 -14.40 11.31 -16.87
CA ASP A 200 -13.41 10.96 -17.90
C ASP A 200 -14.06 10.90 -19.29
N LYS A 201 -15.25 10.27 -19.41
CA LYS A 201 -16.02 10.25 -20.67
C LYS A 201 -16.41 11.64 -21.14
N LYS A 202 -16.83 12.51 -20.22
CA LYS A 202 -17.19 13.90 -20.55
C LYS A 202 -15.97 14.71 -21.00
N ALA A 203 -14.82 14.49 -20.36
CA ALA A 203 -13.57 15.11 -20.78
C ALA A 203 -13.14 14.66 -22.19
N ASP A 204 -13.21 13.36 -22.48
CA ASP A 204 -12.92 12.81 -23.81
C ASP A 204 -13.83 13.41 -24.90
N GLU A 205 -15.12 13.59 -24.61
CA GLU A 205 -16.07 14.17 -25.55
C GLU A 205 -15.79 15.64 -25.84
N ILE A 206 -15.44 16.42 -24.80
CA ILE A 206 -15.04 17.82 -24.94
C ILE A 206 -13.75 17.94 -25.76
N LEU A 207 -12.74 17.10 -25.49
CA LEU A 207 -11.47 17.11 -26.21
C LEU A 207 -11.68 16.81 -27.70
N ARG A 208 -12.51 15.82 -28.04
CA ARG A 208 -12.85 15.52 -29.45
C ARG A 208 -13.52 16.69 -30.16
N GLN A 209 -14.40 17.43 -29.49
CA GLN A 209 -15.04 18.60 -30.08
C GLN A 209 -14.01 19.70 -30.37
N ILE A 210 -13.06 19.92 -29.47
CA ILE A 210 -11.97 20.88 -29.67
C ILE A 210 -11.06 20.45 -30.83
N ASP A 211 -10.70 19.17 -30.92
CA ASP A 211 -9.88 18.65 -32.02
C ASP A 211 -10.53 18.88 -33.38
N VAL A 212 -11.85 18.61 -33.49
CA VAL A 212 -12.61 18.87 -34.73
C VAL A 212 -12.62 20.37 -35.08
N VAL A 213 -12.84 21.24 -34.09
CA VAL A 213 -12.82 22.69 -34.31
C VAL A 213 -11.44 23.19 -34.74
N ASN A 214 -10.37 22.63 -34.17
CA ASN A 214 -9.00 22.98 -34.55
C ASN A 214 -8.64 22.47 -35.96
N GLU A 215 -9.08 21.27 -36.33
CA GLU A 215 -8.92 20.76 -37.71
C GLU A 215 -9.68 21.61 -38.73
N GLU A 216 -10.87 22.13 -38.38
CA GLU A 216 -11.66 23.03 -39.24
C GLU A 216 -11.09 24.45 -39.31
N ALA A 217 -10.51 24.96 -38.22
CA ALA A 217 -9.93 26.30 -38.16
C ALA A 217 -8.57 26.41 -38.84
N GLY A 218 -7.85 25.29 -39.01
CA GLY A 218 -6.49 25.24 -39.56
C GLY A 218 -5.43 25.71 -38.57
N ASP A 219 -4.16 25.41 -38.86
CA ASP A 219 -3.05 25.89 -38.04
C ASP A 219 -3.00 27.42 -38.04
N VAL A 220 -3.01 28.01 -36.85
CA VAL A 220 -2.78 29.44 -36.66
C VAL A 220 -1.28 29.68 -36.85
N ASP A 221 -0.90 30.36 -37.92
CA ASP A 221 0.49 30.74 -38.14
C ASP A 221 0.90 31.82 -37.12
N GLU A 222 1.61 31.41 -36.07
CA GLU A 222 2.07 32.26 -34.98
C GLU A 222 3.12 33.32 -35.42
N PHE A 223 3.55 33.31 -36.68
CA PHE A 223 4.54 34.24 -37.23
C PHE A 223 3.93 35.42 -38.02
N ASP A 224 2.60 35.50 -38.12
CA ASP A 224 1.89 36.63 -38.76
C ASP A 224 1.43 37.68 -37.71
N LEU A 225 2.41 38.25 -36.98
CA LEU A 225 2.23 39.35 -36.01
C LEU A 225 2.94 40.64 -36.45
#